data_AF-A0A0Q7SB11-F1
#
_entry.id   AF-A0A0Q7SB11-F1
#
_cell.length_a   1.000
_cell.length_b   1.000
_cell.length_c   1.000
_cell.angle_alpha   90.00
_cell.angle_beta   90.00
_cell.angle_gamma   90.00
#
_symmetry.space_group_name_H-M   'P 1'
#
loop_
_entity.id
_entity.type
_entity.pdbx_description
1 polymer ?
#
loop_
_entity_poly.entity_id
_entity_poly.type
_entity_poly.pdbx_seq_one_letter_code
_entity_poly.pdbx_strand_id
1 'polypeptide(L)' 'MNKAMMSGMQQMQGMKMTGDTDKDFAMMMKMHHQQALDMAKAEVEHGKSAELKAMAQKMIKDQTQEIAKLDAWLQKSK' A
#
# COMPACT_ATOMS: atom_id res chain seq x y z
N MET A 1 3.88 -1.02 -14.85
CA MET A 1 4.52 -0.77 -13.52
C MET A 1 4.92 0.69 -13.32
N ASN A 2 5.82 1.28 -14.13
CA ASN A 2 6.36 2.63 -13.86
C ASN A 2 5.32 3.74 -13.63
N LYS A 3 4.26 3.79 -14.43
CA LYS A 3 3.22 4.83 -14.28
C LYS A 3 2.44 4.70 -12.96
N ALA A 4 2.12 3.48 -12.54
CA ALA A 4 1.39 3.22 -11.30
C ALA A 4 2.25 3.59 -10.08
N MET A 5 3.53 3.22 -10.08
CA MET A 5 4.47 3.61 -9.02
C MET A 5 4.63 5.13 -8.93
N MET A 6 4.83 5.81 -10.06
CA MET A 6 4.99 7.27 -10.09
C MET A 6 3.73 7.99 -9.62
N SER A 7 2.55 7.55 -10.07
CA SER A 7 1.27 8.11 -9.63
C SER A 7 1.06 7.94 -8.13
N GLY A 8 1.46 6.80 -7.58
CA GLY A 8 1.39 6.55 -6.14
C GLY A 8 2.30 7.48 -5.34
N MET A 9 3.57 7.60 -5.73
CA MET A 9 4.52 8.48 -5.05
C MET A 9 4.06 9.95 -5.07
N GLN A 10 3.47 10.40 -6.18
CA GLN A 10 2.88 11.75 -6.28
C GLN A 10 1.68 11.94 -5.33
N GLN A 11 0.82 10.93 -5.20
CA GLN A 11 -0.31 10.99 -4.26
C GLN A 11 0.16 11.09 -2.80
N MET A 12 1.23 10.36 -2.42
CA MET A 12 1.79 10.47 -1.07
C MET A 12 2.42 11.84 -0.82
N GLN A 13 3.14 12.41 -1.79
CA GLN A 13 3.73 13.75 -1.65
C GLN A 13 2.67 14.86 -1.52
N GLY A 14 1.50 14.68 -2.15
CA GLY A 14 0.39 15.63 -2.07
C GLY A 14 -0.46 15.51 -0.80
N MET A 15 -0.18 14.54 0.07
CA MET A 15 -0.97 14.29 1.26
C MET A 15 -0.73 15.39 2.31
N LYS A 16 -1.82 16.04 2.75
CA LYS A 16 -1.75 17.04 3.81
C LYS A 16 -1.70 16.34 5.17
N MET A 17 -0.60 16.57 5.89
CA MET A 17 -0.41 16.07 7.26
C MET A 17 -1.38 16.78 8.22
N THR A 18 -1.92 16.01 9.16
CA THR A 18 -2.84 16.50 10.19
C THR A 18 -2.09 17.04 11.41
N GLY A 19 -0.84 16.62 11.61
CA GLY A 19 -0.04 16.92 12.80
C GLY A 19 -0.22 15.91 13.92
N ASP A 20 -1.15 14.96 13.77
CA ASP A 20 -1.29 13.78 14.61
C ASP A 20 -0.48 12.65 13.99
N THR A 21 0.61 12.27 14.66
CA THR A 21 1.55 11.25 14.18
C THR A 21 0.88 9.91 13.89
N ASP A 22 -0.09 9.49 14.72
CA ASP A 22 -0.74 8.19 14.55
C ASP A 22 -1.69 8.22 13.36
N LYS A 23 -2.46 9.31 13.21
CA LYS A 23 -3.33 9.51 12.03
C LYS A 23 -2.52 9.60 10.76
N ASP A 24 -1.45 10.38 10.79
CA ASP A 24 -0.59 10.59 9.63
C ASP A 24 0.12 9.29 9.22
N PHE A 25 0.63 8.52 10.19
CA PHE A 25 1.20 7.20 9.94
C PHE A 25 0.16 6.25 9.31
N ALA A 26 -1.03 6.16 9.89
CA ALA A 26 -2.05 5.23 9.42
C ALA A 26 -2.52 5.55 8.00
N MET A 27 -2.71 6.82 7.68
CA MET A 27 -3.08 7.26 6.34
C MET A 27 -1.96 7.03 5.32
N MET A 28 -0.71 7.37 5.65
CA MET A 28 0.43 7.16 4.76
C MET A 28 0.69 5.66 4.50
N MET A 29 0.67 4.83 5.54
CA MET A 29 0.88 3.38 5.40
C MET A 29 -0.22 2.71 4.62
N LYS A 30 -1.47 3.14 4.78
CA LYS A 30 -2.57 2.66 3.95
C LYS A 30 -2.29 2.92 2.46
N MET A 31 -1.88 4.15 2.12
CA MET A 31 -1.61 4.52 0.73
C MET A 31 -0.37 3.78 0.17
N HIS A 32 0.69 3.68 0.96
CA HIS A 32 1.90 2.93 0.60
C HIS A 32 1.60 1.45 0.33
N HIS A 33 0.83 0.79 1.20
CA HIS A 33 0.40 -0.59 0.99
C HIS A 33 -0.47 -0.75 -0.25
N GLN A 34 -1.37 0.19 -0.54
CA GLN A 34 -2.18 0.11 -1.76
C GLN A 34 -1.32 0.11 -3.03
N GLN A 35 -0.24 0.89 -3.05
CA GLN A 35 0.70 0.91 -4.19
C GLN A 35 1.48 -0.40 -4.30
N ALA A 36 1.95 -0.92 -3.17
CA ALA A 36 2.64 -2.19 -3.13
C ALA A 36 1.74 -3.37 -3.52
N LEU A 37 0.43 -3.32 -3.23
CA LEU A 37 -0.56 -4.27 -3.76
C LEU A 37 -0.62 -4.23 -5.29
N ASP A 38 -0.67 -3.05 -5.89
CA ASP A 38 -0.76 -2.91 -7.34
C ASP A 38 0.51 -3.42 -8.03
N MET A 39 1.68 -3.16 -7.42
CA MET A 39 2.96 -3.71 -7.88
C MET A 39 3.03 -5.23 -7.74
N ALA A 40 2.60 -5.76 -6.60
CA ALA A 40 2.60 -7.20 -6.36
C ALA A 40 1.67 -7.93 -7.33
N LYS A 41 0.49 -7.37 -7.64
CA LYS A 41 -0.41 -7.92 -8.67
C LYS A 41 0.26 -7.96 -10.04
N ALA A 42 0.95 -6.89 -10.42
CA ALA A 42 1.70 -6.84 -11.68
C ALA A 42 2.83 -7.89 -11.73
N GLU A 43 3.53 -8.13 -10.61
CA GLU A 43 4.56 -9.19 -10.53
C GLU A 43 3.94 -10.58 -10.64
N VAL A 44 2.80 -10.83 -9.99
CA VAL A 44 2.08 -12.11 -10.13
C VAL A 44 1.66 -12.37 -11.57
N GLU A 45 1.11 -11.35 -12.23
CA GLU A 45 0.58 -11.45 -13.60
C GLU A 45 1.69 -11.56 -14.66
N HIS A 46 2.73 -10.72 -14.55
CA HIS A 46 3.70 -10.54 -15.63
C HIS A 46 5.14 -10.95 -15.27
N GLY A 47 5.42 -11.23 -14.00
CA GLY A 47 6.73 -11.63 -13.52
C GLY A 47 7.19 -12.95 -14.13
N LYS A 48 8.50 -13.21 -14.04
CA LYS A 48 9.13 -14.45 -14.53
C LYS A 48 9.78 -15.28 -13.42
N SER A 49 10.14 -14.67 -12.31
CA SER A 49 10.74 -15.37 -11.17
C SER A 49 9.66 -16.01 -10.31
N ALA A 50 9.71 -17.33 -10.15
CA ALA A 50 8.78 -18.06 -9.28
C ALA A 50 8.89 -17.60 -7.81
N GLU A 51 10.11 -17.29 -7.37
CA GLU A 51 10.37 -16.77 -6.02
C GLU A 51 9.72 -15.39 -5.81
N LEU A 52 9.89 -14.47 -6.76
CA LEU A 52 9.30 -13.13 -6.65
C LEU A 52 7.77 -13.16 -6.78
N LYS A 53 7.21 -14.06 -7.59
CA LYS A 53 5.75 -14.27 -7.61
C LYS A 53 5.22 -14.78 -6.28
N ALA A 54 5.90 -15.74 -5.66
CA ALA A 54 5.50 -16.25 -4.34
C ALA A 54 5.57 -15.15 -3.28
N MET A 55 6.63 -14.33 -3.31
CA MET A 55 6.76 -13.15 -2.46
C MET A 55 5.61 -12.17 -2.68
N ALA A 56 5.30 -11.85 -3.94
CA ALA A 56 4.22 -10.93 -4.31
C ALA A 56 2.84 -11.44 -3.85
N GLN A 57 2.55 -12.73 -3.97
CA GLN A 57 1.32 -13.33 -3.43
C GLN A 57 1.21 -13.18 -1.91
N LYS A 58 2.33 -13.39 -1.20
CA LYS A 58 2.37 -13.17 0.26
C LYS A 58 2.13 -11.69 0.61
N MET A 59 2.78 -10.78 -0.11
CA MET A 59 2.57 -9.34 0.07
C MET A 59 1.12 -8.94 -0.16
N ILE A 60 0.46 -9.48 -1.19
CA ILE A 60 -0.96 -9.22 -1.47
C ILE A 60 -1.82 -9.58 -0.26
N LYS A 61 -1.63 -10.77 0.29
CA LYS A 61 -2.39 -11.24 1.45
C LYS A 61 -2.16 -10.35 2.67
N ASP A 62 -0.89 -10.12 3.02
CA ASP A 62 -0.54 -9.43 4.26
C ASP A 62 -0.95 -7.95 4.21
N GLN A 63 -0.63 -7.26 3.12
CA GLN A 63 -0.92 -5.83 2.99
C GLN A 63 -2.41 -5.53 2.82
N THR A 64 -3.19 -6.46 2.25
CA THR A 64 -4.66 -6.33 2.26
C THR A 64 -5.21 -6.35 3.68
N GLN A 65 -4.67 -7.22 4.55
CA GLN A 65 -5.07 -7.27 5.95
C GLN A 65 -4.61 -6.03 6.72
N GLU A 66 -3.41 -5.52 6.44
CA GLU A 66 -2.89 -4.29 7.07
C GLU A 66 -3.70 -3.07 6.67
N ILE A 67 -4.07 -2.91 5.40
CA ILE A 67 -4.98 -1.85 4.94
C ILE A 67 -6.31 -1.90 5.71
N ALA A 68 -6.91 -3.09 5.86
CA ALA A 68 -8.17 -3.23 6.60
C ALA A 68 -8.03 -2.84 8.07
N LYS A 69 -6.89 -3.15 8.72
CA LYS A 69 -6.60 -2.74 10.10
C LYS A 69 -6.42 -1.23 10.22
N LEU A 70 -5.66 -0.62 9.31
CA LEU A 70 -5.44 0.83 9.28
C LEU A 70 -6.75 1.59 9.03
N ASP A 71 -7.59 1.09 8.12
CA ASP A 71 -8.92 1.65 7.87
C ASP A 71 -9.83 1.55 9.08
N ALA A 72 -9.88 0.38 9.73
CA ALA A 72 -10.67 0.20 10.93
C ALA A 72 -10.19 1.10 12.08
N TRP A 73 -8.89 1.35 12.18
CA TRP A 73 -8.32 2.28 13.15
C TRP A 73 -8.71 3.72 12.83
N LEU A 74 -8.51 4.19 11.59
CA LEU A 74 -8.86 5.54 11.15
C LEU A 74 -10.35 5.87 11.33
N GLN A 75 -11.24 4.89 11.13
CA GLN A 75 -12.68 5.06 11.34
C GLN A 75 -13.05 5.24 12.82
N LYS A 76 -12.30 4.62 13.73
CA LYS A 76 -12.52 4.72 15.18
C LYS A 76 -11.89 5.99 15.77
N SER A 77 -10.75 6.41 15.24
CA SER A 77 -9.96 7.54 15.72
C SER A 77 -10.46 8.91 15.23
N LYS A 78 -11.77 9.11 15.07
CA LYS A 78 -12.35 10.39 14.62
C LYS A 78 -11.91 11.54 15.52
#